data_AF-A0A5M7PG11-F1
#
_entry.id   AF-A0A5M7PG11-F1
#
_cell.length_a   1.000
_cell.length_b   1.000
_cell.length_c   1.000
_cell.angle_alpha   90.00
_cell.angle_beta   90.00
_cell.angle_gamma   90.00
#
_symmetry.space_group_name_H-M   'P 1'
#
loop_
_entity.id
_entity.type
_entity.pdbx_description
1 polymer ?
#
loop_
_entity_poly.entity_id
_entity_poly.type
_entity_poly.pdbx_seq_one_letter_code
_entity_poly.pdbx_strand_id
1 'polypeptide(L)'
;MATPHINAEMGDFADVVLMPGDPLRAKHIAETFLENAVEVNNVRGMLGYTGTYKGRKVSVMGHGMGIPSCSIYTKELITDFGVKKIIRVGSCGAVRADVKLRDIVIGMGACTDSKVNRMRFKDHDFAAIADFDMVRNAVDAAKNL
;
A
#
# COMPACT_ATOMS: atom_id res chain seq x y z
N MET A 1 2.22 -15.67 13.88
CA MET A 1 1.65 -16.84 13.16
C MET A 1 1.40 -16.41 11.74
N ALA A 2 2.02 -17.10 10.79
CA ALA A 2 1.83 -16.88 9.36
C ALA A 2 0.36 -17.02 8.93
N THR A 3 0.02 -16.35 7.83
CA THR A 3 -1.28 -16.44 7.15
C THR A 3 -1.10 -17.19 5.81
N PRO A 4 -2.17 -17.54 5.08
CA PRO A 4 -2.05 -18.26 3.81
C PRO A 4 -1.28 -17.51 2.71
N HIS A 5 -1.13 -16.18 2.79
CA HIS A 5 -0.43 -15.38 1.78
C HIS A 5 0.77 -14.59 2.32
N ILE A 6 1.02 -14.65 3.64
CA ILE A 6 2.14 -13.95 4.30
C ILE A 6 2.81 -14.86 5.32
N ASN A 7 4.10 -15.19 5.14
CA ASN A 7 4.89 -16.05 6.04
C ASN A 7 5.69 -15.30 7.12
N ALA A 8 5.37 -14.04 7.36
CA ALA A 8 5.95 -13.23 8.43
C ALA A 8 5.42 -13.65 9.81
N GLU A 9 6.09 -13.20 10.86
CA GLU A 9 5.63 -13.27 12.24
C GLU A 9 5.00 -11.95 12.72
N MET A 10 4.24 -12.04 13.81
CA MET A 10 3.71 -10.85 14.47
C MET A 10 4.87 -9.98 14.98
N GLY A 11 4.89 -8.70 14.58
CA GLY A 11 5.96 -7.76 14.90
C GLY A 11 7.01 -7.56 13.79
N ASP A 12 7.00 -8.40 12.75
CA ASP A 12 7.89 -8.24 11.60
C ASP A 12 7.53 -7.03 10.73
N PHE A 13 6.24 -6.72 10.62
CA PHE A 13 5.77 -5.50 9.98
C PHE A 13 5.82 -4.28 10.93
N ALA A 14 6.05 -3.11 10.36
CA ALA A 14 5.89 -1.82 11.03
C ALA A 14 4.41 -1.43 11.18
N ASP A 15 4.14 -0.35 11.91
CA ASP A 15 2.78 0.23 11.97
C ASP A 15 2.33 0.82 10.61
N VAL A 16 3.29 1.15 9.74
CA VAL A 16 3.08 1.72 8.41
C VAL A 16 3.70 0.86 7.30
N VAL A 17 2.92 0.60 6.26
CA VAL A 17 3.35 -0.13 5.05
C VAL A 17 3.19 0.76 3.81
N LEU A 18 4.27 0.95 3.05
CA LEU A 18 4.22 1.43 1.67
C LEU A 18 3.90 0.26 0.75
N MET A 19 2.87 0.37 -0.08
CA MET A 19 2.30 -0.77 -0.78
C MET A 19 2.22 -0.54 -2.29
N PRO A 20 3.30 -0.79 -3.06
CA PRO A 20 3.21 -0.85 -4.51
C PRO A 20 2.47 -2.12 -4.99
N GLY A 21 2.00 -2.12 -6.23
CA GLY A 21 1.42 -3.33 -6.82
C GLY A 21 2.48 -4.38 -7.18
N ASP A 22 3.62 -3.92 -7.71
CA ASP A 22 4.72 -4.76 -8.15
C ASP A 22 5.66 -5.10 -6.98
N PRO A 23 5.87 -6.39 -6.64
CA PRO A 23 6.81 -6.79 -5.60
C PRO A 23 8.27 -6.43 -5.91
N LEU A 24 8.65 -6.33 -7.18
CA LEU A 24 10.00 -5.87 -7.56
C LEU A 24 10.19 -4.39 -7.28
N ARG A 25 9.11 -3.59 -7.37
CA ARG A 25 9.12 -2.20 -6.89
C ARG A 25 9.23 -2.14 -5.37
N ALA A 26 8.59 -3.04 -4.64
CA ALA A 26 8.73 -3.12 -3.18
C ALA A 26 10.19 -3.40 -2.79
N LYS A 27 10.82 -4.37 -3.45
CA LYS A 27 12.24 -4.68 -3.30
C LYS A 27 13.13 -3.47 -3.61
N HIS A 28 12.92 -2.82 -4.75
CA HIS A 28 13.68 -1.62 -5.12
C HIS A 28 13.57 -0.51 -4.07
N ILE A 29 12.37 -0.23 -3.56
CA ILE A 29 12.17 0.79 -2.52
C ILE A 29 12.92 0.38 -1.23
N ALA A 30 12.81 -0.89 -0.83
CA ALA A 30 13.46 -1.39 0.38
C ALA A 30 15.00 -1.27 0.29
N GLU A 31 15.59 -1.74 -0.80
CA GLU A 31 17.04 -1.73 -1.01
C GLU A 31 17.61 -0.32 -1.21
N THR A 32 16.81 0.60 -1.74
CA THR A 32 17.28 1.96 -2.06
C THR A 32 17.11 2.93 -0.89
N PHE A 33 16.02 2.82 -0.13
CA PHE A 33 15.64 3.84 0.85
C PHE A 33 15.65 3.37 2.30
N LEU A 34 15.55 2.07 2.58
CA LEU A 34 15.52 1.59 3.96
C LEU A 34 16.91 1.20 4.45
N GLU A 35 17.23 1.63 5.66
CA GLU A 35 18.35 1.14 6.44
C GLU A 35 17.98 -0.20 7.11
N ASN A 36 18.91 -1.15 7.14
CA ASN A 36 18.72 -2.47 7.76
C ASN A 36 17.45 -3.19 7.26
N ALA A 37 17.20 -3.13 5.95
CA ALA A 37 16.05 -3.80 5.34
C ALA A 37 16.16 -5.31 5.48
N VAL A 38 15.10 -5.95 5.98
CA VAL A 38 14.96 -7.40 6.10
C VAL A 38 13.75 -7.84 5.29
N GLU A 39 13.91 -8.90 4.48
CA GLU A 39 12.78 -9.55 3.82
C GLU A 39 11.95 -10.31 4.86
N VAL A 40 10.68 -9.94 4.99
CA VAL A 40 9.74 -10.54 5.95
C VAL A 40 8.67 -11.40 5.26
N ASN A 41 8.49 -11.25 3.95
CA ASN A 41 7.57 -12.09 3.19
C ASN A 41 8.05 -12.37 1.77
N ASN A 42 7.85 -13.59 1.30
CA ASN A 42 8.07 -13.99 -0.09
C ASN A 42 7.07 -15.03 -0.63
N VAL A 43 6.00 -15.31 0.11
CA VAL A 43 4.93 -16.21 -0.35
C VAL A 43 4.35 -15.72 -1.67
N ARG A 44 4.24 -16.62 -2.66
CA ARG A 44 3.79 -16.35 -4.04
C ARG A 44 4.64 -15.32 -4.79
N GLY A 45 5.86 -15.03 -4.32
CA GLY A 45 6.70 -13.95 -4.85
C GLY A 45 6.20 -12.56 -4.48
N MET A 46 5.26 -12.43 -3.52
CA MET A 46 4.76 -11.14 -3.06
C MET A 46 5.70 -10.55 -2.01
N LEU A 47 6.81 -9.97 -2.48
CA LEU A 47 7.90 -9.53 -1.62
C LEU A 47 7.45 -8.45 -0.63
N GLY A 48 7.83 -8.65 0.63
CA GLY A 48 7.61 -7.72 1.74
C GLY A 48 8.89 -7.53 2.54
N TYR A 49 9.17 -6.28 2.90
CA TYR A 49 10.38 -5.88 3.61
C TYR A 49 10.04 -4.96 4.79
N THR A 50 10.87 -5.00 5.81
CA THR A 50 10.84 -4.04 6.91
C THR A 50 12.24 -3.53 7.21
N GLY A 51 12.37 -2.23 7.41
CA GLY A 51 13.63 -1.58 7.78
C GLY A 51 13.35 -0.25 8.47
N THR A 52 14.33 0.65 8.44
CA THR A 52 14.23 1.98 9.05
C THR A 52 14.42 3.06 7.99
N TYR A 53 13.60 4.11 8.04
CA TYR A 53 13.78 5.32 7.25
C TYR A 53 13.79 6.53 8.18
N LYS A 54 14.89 7.29 8.20
CA LYS A 54 15.04 8.48 9.07
C LYS A 54 14.70 8.17 10.54
N GLY A 55 15.20 7.06 11.07
CA GLY A 55 14.96 6.60 12.44
C GLY A 55 13.57 6.00 12.71
N ARG A 56 12.69 5.92 11.72
CA ARG A 56 11.35 5.31 11.86
C ARG A 56 11.30 3.93 11.21
N LYS A 57 10.79 2.92 11.93
CA LYS A 57 10.49 1.60 11.35
C LYS A 57 9.40 1.73 10.29
N VAL A 58 9.65 1.25 9.08
CA VAL A 58 8.73 1.31 7.94
C VAL A 58 8.80 -0.02 7.17
N SER A 59 7.65 -0.50 6.73
CA SER A 59 7.57 -1.67 5.86
C SER A 59 7.20 -1.29 4.43
N VAL A 60 7.62 -2.13 3.47
CA VAL A 60 7.26 -2.00 2.07
C VAL A 60 6.85 -3.37 1.54
N MET A 61 5.69 -3.49 0.90
CA MET A 61 5.20 -4.78 0.45
C MET A 61 4.40 -4.69 -0.85
N GLY A 62 4.63 -5.62 -1.78
CA GLY A 62 3.79 -5.76 -2.97
C GLY A 62 2.35 -6.16 -2.64
N HIS A 63 1.40 -5.82 -3.51
CA HIS A 63 0.00 -6.27 -3.35
C HIS A 63 -0.62 -6.88 -4.61
N GLY A 64 0.19 -7.10 -5.66
CA GLY A 64 -0.27 -7.61 -6.94
C GLY A 64 -1.17 -6.64 -7.71
N MET A 65 -1.92 -7.20 -8.66
CA MET A 65 -2.81 -6.43 -9.55
C MET A 65 -4.28 -6.69 -9.23
N GLY A 66 -5.06 -5.63 -9.15
CA GLY A 66 -6.51 -5.68 -8.96
C GLY A 66 -6.97 -5.71 -7.51
N ILE A 67 -8.23 -5.30 -7.30
CA ILE A 67 -8.88 -5.20 -5.99
C ILE A 67 -8.90 -6.55 -5.24
N PRO A 68 -9.20 -7.71 -5.88
CA PRO A 68 -9.20 -8.99 -5.17
C PRO A 68 -7.84 -9.34 -4.55
N SER A 69 -6.75 -9.19 -5.32
CA SER A 69 -5.39 -9.47 -4.84
C SER A 69 -5.00 -8.52 -3.70
N CYS A 70 -5.19 -7.20 -3.91
CA CYS A 70 -4.88 -6.21 -2.88
C CYS A 70 -5.68 -6.42 -1.58
N SER A 71 -6.95 -6.85 -1.69
CA SER A 71 -7.83 -7.07 -0.54
C SER A 71 -7.34 -8.18 0.39
N ILE A 72 -6.70 -9.22 -0.15
CA ILE A 72 -6.14 -10.33 0.64
C ILE A 72 -5.00 -9.81 1.52
N TYR A 73 -3.97 -9.22 0.91
CA TYR A 73 -2.80 -8.74 1.62
C TYR A 73 -3.14 -7.61 2.59
N THR A 74 -4.00 -6.68 2.18
CA THR A 74 -4.46 -5.58 3.04
C THR A 74 -5.21 -6.11 4.27
N LYS A 75 -6.06 -7.13 4.09
CA LYS A 75 -6.79 -7.76 5.20
C LYS A 75 -5.83 -8.37 6.20
N GLU A 76 -4.93 -9.25 5.73
CA GLU A 76 -3.98 -9.97 6.58
C GLU A 76 -3.03 -8.99 7.30
N LEU A 77 -2.49 -7.97 6.60
CA LEU A 77 -1.65 -6.94 7.22
C LEU A 77 -2.36 -6.22 8.38
N ILE A 78 -3.64 -5.86 8.20
CA ILE A 78 -4.39 -5.12 9.21
C ILE A 78 -4.78 -6.02 10.38
N THR A 79 -5.31 -7.22 10.12
CA THR A 79 -5.89 -8.07 11.18
C THR A 79 -4.88 -8.95 11.88
N ASP A 80 -3.90 -9.48 11.15
CA ASP A 80 -3.01 -10.54 11.63
C ASP A 80 -1.61 -10.01 11.94
N PHE A 81 -1.20 -8.89 11.33
CA PHE A 81 0.10 -8.25 11.55
C PHE A 81 0.03 -6.86 12.20
N GLY A 82 -1.18 -6.40 12.53
CA GLY A 82 -1.39 -5.18 13.32
C GLY A 82 -1.03 -3.86 12.63
N VAL A 83 -0.83 -3.87 11.30
CA VAL A 83 -0.54 -2.66 10.50
C VAL A 83 -1.68 -1.65 10.67
N LYS A 84 -1.31 -0.38 10.88
CA LYS A 84 -2.27 0.71 11.13
C LYS A 84 -2.44 1.64 9.95
N LYS A 85 -1.42 1.80 9.12
CA LYS A 85 -1.40 2.74 7.99
C LYS A 85 -0.87 2.04 6.75
N ILE A 86 -1.62 2.12 5.65
CA ILE A 86 -1.22 1.59 4.35
C ILE A 86 -1.22 2.74 3.35
N ILE A 87 -0.10 2.95 2.67
CA ILE A 87 0.06 4.00 1.65
C ILE A 87 0.34 3.30 0.33
N ARG A 88 -0.62 3.31 -0.59
CA ARG A 88 -0.42 2.76 -1.93
C ARG A 88 0.51 3.66 -2.74
N VAL A 89 1.60 3.09 -3.26
CA VAL A 89 2.54 3.77 -4.16
C VAL A 89 2.40 3.18 -5.57
N GLY A 90 1.47 3.73 -6.34
CA GLY A 90 1.04 3.20 -7.63
C GLY A 90 1.49 4.01 -8.84
N SER A 91 1.07 3.54 -10.00
CA SER A 91 0.99 4.31 -11.24
C SER A 91 -0.47 4.37 -11.71
N CYS A 92 -0.81 5.35 -12.54
CA CYS A 92 -2.12 5.48 -13.15
C CYS A 92 -2.01 6.10 -14.55
N GLY A 93 -3.01 5.86 -15.40
CA GLY A 93 -3.19 6.58 -16.66
C GLY A 93 -4.05 7.82 -16.45
N ALA A 94 -3.72 8.90 -17.15
CA ALA A 94 -4.53 10.12 -17.17
C ALA A 94 -5.67 9.98 -18.19
N VAL A 95 -6.87 10.43 -17.82
CA VAL A 95 -8.02 10.60 -18.73
C VAL A 95 -8.31 12.06 -19.04
N ARG A 96 -7.67 13.00 -18.32
CA ARG A 96 -7.74 14.43 -18.58
C ARG A 96 -6.46 14.89 -19.27
N ALA A 97 -6.60 15.79 -20.25
CA ALA A 97 -5.47 16.27 -21.05
C ALA A 97 -4.55 17.25 -20.30
N ASP A 98 -4.99 17.81 -19.18
CA ASP A 98 -4.20 18.73 -18.34
C ASP A 98 -3.22 17.99 -17.43
N VAL A 99 -3.47 16.72 -17.11
CA VAL A 99 -2.53 15.86 -16.37
C VAL A 99 -1.45 15.33 -17.31
N LYS A 100 -0.18 15.59 -16.99
CA LYS A 100 0.99 15.27 -17.82
C LYS A 100 1.72 14.03 -17.33
N LEU A 101 2.57 13.48 -18.20
CA LEU A 101 3.49 12.40 -17.82
C LEU A 101 4.41 12.89 -16.69
N ARG A 102 4.61 12.03 -15.69
CA ARG A 102 5.37 12.29 -14.45
C ARG A 102 4.67 13.17 -13.42
N ASP A 103 3.45 13.63 -13.66
CA ASP A 103 2.66 14.27 -12.61
C ASP A 103 2.38 13.29 -11.47
N ILE A 104 2.43 13.81 -10.24
CA ILE A 104 2.09 13.07 -9.03
C ILE A 104 0.65 13.41 -8.66
N VAL A 105 -0.19 12.39 -8.57
CA VAL A 105 -1.60 12.52 -8.17
C VAL A 105 -1.77 11.97 -6.76
N ILE A 106 -2.31 12.79 -5.86
CA ILE A 106 -2.69 12.38 -4.50
C ILE A 106 -4.19 12.06 -4.49
N GLY A 107 -4.53 10.77 -4.41
CA GLY A 107 -5.91 10.30 -4.47
C GLY A 107 -6.65 10.47 -3.14
N MET A 108 -7.56 11.43 -3.06
CA MET A 108 -8.46 11.61 -1.91
C MET A 108 -9.65 10.63 -1.91
N GLY A 109 -10.05 10.16 -3.09
CA GLY A 109 -11.10 9.15 -3.25
C GLY A 109 -10.95 8.41 -4.57
N ALA A 110 -11.64 7.28 -4.70
CA ALA A 110 -11.57 6.44 -5.89
C ALA A 110 -12.94 5.92 -6.32
N CYS A 111 -13.27 6.13 -7.60
CA CYS A 111 -14.35 5.42 -8.26
C CYS A 111 -13.95 3.97 -8.54
N THR A 112 -14.92 3.07 -8.68
CA THR A 112 -14.67 1.67 -9.00
C THR A 112 -15.84 1.07 -9.76
N ASP A 113 -15.56 0.20 -10.73
CA ASP A 113 -16.52 -0.69 -11.38
C ASP A 113 -16.61 -2.06 -10.67
N SER A 114 -15.67 -2.36 -9.77
CA SER A 114 -15.67 -3.59 -8.99
C SER A 114 -16.90 -3.73 -8.10
N LYS A 115 -17.47 -4.95 -8.09
CA LYS A 115 -18.59 -5.32 -7.21
C LYS A 115 -18.19 -5.56 -5.75
N VAL A 116 -16.89 -5.53 -5.40
CA VAL A 116 -16.40 -5.89 -4.05
C VAL A 116 -17.08 -5.08 -2.94
N ASN A 117 -17.24 -3.76 -3.12
CA ASN A 117 -17.90 -2.92 -2.13
C ASN A 117 -19.39 -3.22 -2.05
N ARG A 118 -20.10 -3.25 -3.18
CA ARG A 118 -21.54 -3.53 -3.23
C ARG A 118 -21.90 -4.88 -2.60
N MET A 119 -21.12 -5.93 -2.86
CA MET A 119 -21.35 -7.24 -2.22
C MET A 119 -21.22 -7.19 -0.69
N ARG A 120 -20.32 -6.36 -0.16
CA ARG A 120 -20.06 -6.23 1.29
C ARG A 120 -20.93 -5.16 1.96
N PHE A 121 -21.50 -4.26 1.17
CA PHE A 121 -22.26 -3.10 1.62
C PHE A 121 -23.73 -3.16 1.16
N LYS A 122 -24.26 -4.39 1.00
CA LYS A 122 -25.68 -4.65 0.67
C LYS A 122 -26.17 -3.87 -0.55
N ASP A 123 -25.38 -3.88 -1.62
CA ASP A 123 -25.60 -3.19 -2.89
C ASP A 123 -25.70 -1.65 -2.82
N HIS A 124 -25.36 -1.05 -1.68
CA HIS A 124 -25.25 0.39 -1.54
C HIS A 124 -23.92 0.91 -2.10
N ASP A 125 -23.90 2.20 -2.46
CA ASP A 125 -22.71 2.87 -2.92
C ASP A 125 -21.85 3.30 -1.72
N PHE A 126 -20.65 2.72 -1.64
CA PHE A 126 -19.66 3.05 -0.62
C PHE A 126 -18.70 4.13 -1.13
N ALA A 127 -18.59 5.24 -0.40
CA ALA A 127 -17.63 6.30 -0.68
C ALA A 127 -16.22 5.91 -0.23
N ALA A 128 -15.42 5.36 -1.13
CA ALA A 128 -14.03 5.00 -0.85
C ALA A 128 -13.13 6.25 -0.84
N ILE A 129 -12.96 6.84 0.34
CA ILE A 129 -12.14 8.02 0.60
C ILE A 129 -10.93 7.70 1.48
N ALA A 130 -9.87 8.47 1.32
CA ALA A 130 -8.66 8.35 2.12
C ALA A 130 -8.80 9.06 3.49
N ASP A 131 -7.94 8.69 4.44
CA ASP A 131 -7.80 9.40 5.70
C ASP A 131 -7.30 10.84 5.46
N PHE A 132 -7.96 11.80 6.10
CA PHE A 132 -7.69 13.22 5.88
C PHE A 132 -6.25 13.61 6.25
N ASP A 133 -5.76 13.17 7.41
CA ASP A 133 -4.43 13.54 7.88
C ASP A 133 -3.36 12.91 6.98
N MET A 134 -3.54 11.68 6.52
CA MET A 134 -2.64 11.04 5.56
C MET A 134 -2.59 11.80 4.23
N VAL A 135 -3.73 12.22 3.69
CA VAL A 135 -3.78 13.02 2.45
C VAL A 135 -3.13 14.39 2.64
N ARG A 136 -3.47 15.11 3.71
CA ARG A 136 -2.86 16.42 4.02
C ARG A 136 -1.34 16.31 4.11
N ASN A 137 -0.85 15.33 4.87
CA ASN A 137 0.59 15.14 5.05
C ASN A 137 1.30 14.77 3.72
N ALA A 138 0.64 14.02 2.83
CA ALA A 138 1.17 13.73 1.50
C ALA A 138 1.25 14.99 0.62
N VAL A 139 0.23 15.87 0.67
CA VAL A 139 0.23 17.15 -0.03
C VAL A 139 1.35 18.05 0.48
N ASP A 140 1.50 18.15 1.80
CA ASP A 140 2.54 18.98 2.41
C ASP A 140 3.95 18.44 2.13
N ALA A 141 4.13 17.12 2.09
CA ALA A 141 5.39 16.53 1.63
C ALA A 141 5.68 16.87 0.16
N ALA A 142 4.67 16.83 -0.72
CA ALA A 142 4.83 17.13 -2.13
C ALA A 142 5.16 18.62 -2.43
N LYS A 143 4.71 19.56 -1.58
CA LYS A 143 5.07 20.98 -1.70
C LYS A 143 6.55 21.27 -1.44
N ASN A 144 7.26 20.34 -0.80
CA ASN A 144 8.67 20.46 -0.47
C ASN A 144 9.58 19.70 -1.46
N LEU A 145 9.03 19.21 -2.59
CA LEU A 145 9.76 18.63 -3.72
C LEU A 145 10.19 19.71 -4.71
#